data_AF-A0A9E2DV98-F1
#
_entry.id   AF-A0A9E2DV98-F1
#
_cell.length_a   1.000
_cell.length_b   1.000
_cell.length_c   1.000
_cell.angle_alpha   90.00
_cell.angle_beta   90.00
_cell.angle_gamma   90.00
#
_symmetry.space_group_name_H-M   'P 1'
#
loop_
_entity.id
_entity.type
_entity.pdbx_description
1 polymer ?
#
loop_
_entity_poly.entity_id
_entity_poly.type
_entity_poly.pdbx_seq_one_letter_code
_entity_poly.pdbx_strand_id
1 'polypeptide(L)'
;MFKHLILFYRRLLVLSFVCTMVLLALVYQVAKLTVSEGDARFIKAQGRLHSTTYLPTWRGRIQDRNGNVLAEDVASYSVSVDWDVITGDRALRFAREDAKTSIGNKQWQSISPEERQSYVDAYLPGRLSEMDGFWDTVATTGGVKREYVEKQLKLIREEVEQTAAV
;
A
#
# COMPACT_ATOMS: atom_id res chain seq x y z
N MET A 1 -14.54 -3.66 62.28
CA MET A 1 -13.48 -4.05 61.33
C MET A 1 -13.78 -5.37 60.61
N PHE A 2 -14.12 -6.46 61.32
CA PHE A 2 -14.41 -7.79 60.72
C PHE A 2 -15.57 -7.84 59.69
N LYS A 3 -16.66 -7.07 59.89
CA LYS A 3 -17.78 -7.02 58.93
C LYS A 3 -17.40 -6.45 57.56
N HIS A 4 -16.45 -5.51 57.51
CA HIS A 4 -15.96 -4.95 56.24
C HIS A 4 -15.06 -5.93 55.49
N LEU A 5 -14.23 -6.70 56.21
CA LEU A 5 -13.47 -7.81 55.63
C LEU A 5 -14.42 -8.83 54.98
N ILE A 6 -15.47 -9.27 55.68
CA ILE A 6 -16.42 -10.27 55.17
C ILE A 6 -17.16 -9.78 53.92
N LEU A 7 -17.60 -8.52 53.88
CA LEU A 7 -18.23 -7.94 52.69
C LEU A 7 -17.24 -7.79 51.51
N PHE A 8 -15.97 -7.47 51.80
CA PHE A 8 -14.90 -7.40 50.80
C PHE A 8 -14.56 -8.78 50.23
N TYR A 9 -14.37 -9.80 51.06
CA TYR A 9 -14.13 -11.18 50.62
C TYR A 9 -15.30 -11.73 49.81
N ARG A 10 -16.55 -11.41 50.17
CA ARG A 10 -17.72 -11.83 49.40
C ARG A 10 -17.77 -11.18 48.02
N ARG A 11 -17.46 -9.88 47.91
CA ARG A 11 -17.38 -9.18 46.61
C ARG A 11 -16.20 -9.68 45.77
N LEU A 12 -15.05 -9.94 46.39
CA LEU A 12 -13.87 -10.50 45.73
C LEU A 12 -14.12 -11.92 45.22
N LEU A 13 -14.81 -12.77 45.99
CA LEU A 13 -15.20 -14.12 45.57
C LEU A 13 -16.17 -14.08 44.38
N VAL A 14 -17.17 -13.19 44.41
CA VAL A 14 -18.07 -13.00 43.27
C VAL A 14 -17.31 -12.52 42.04
N LEU A 15 -16.42 -11.54 42.18
CA LEU A 15 -15.61 -11.04 41.07
C LEU A 15 -14.68 -12.13 40.52
N SER A 16 -14.03 -12.90 41.39
CA SER A 16 -13.18 -14.02 41.00
C SER A 16 -13.99 -15.09 40.27
N PHE A 17 -15.18 -15.42 40.76
CA PHE A 17 -16.06 -16.40 40.13
C PHE A 17 -16.51 -15.96 38.73
N VAL A 18 -16.93 -14.69 38.60
CA VAL A 18 -17.29 -14.10 37.30
C VAL A 18 -16.11 -14.12 36.35
N CYS A 19 -14.92 -13.71 36.81
CA CYS A 19 -13.71 -13.73 36.00
C CYS A 19 -13.36 -15.15 35.52
N THR A 20 -13.42 -16.14 36.43
CA THR A 20 -13.21 -17.55 36.08
C THR A 20 -14.24 -18.05 35.07
N MET A 21 -15.52 -17.69 35.21
CA MET A 21 -16.54 -18.07 34.24
C MET A 21 -16.26 -17.48 32.85
N VAL A 22 -15.84 -16.22 32.77
CA VAL A 22 -15.48 -15.59 31.50
C VAL A 22 -14.28 -16.31 30.86
N LEU A 23 -13.24 -16.63 31.64
CA LEU A 23 -12.08 -17.38 31.15
C LEU A 23 -12.48 -18.76 30.64
N LEU A 24 -13.34 -19.49 31.36
CA LEU A 24 -13.85 -20.78 30.91
C LEU A 24 -14.64 -20.68 29.61
N ALA A 25 -15.47 -19.65 29.44
CA ALA A 25 -16.19 -19.40 28.21
C ALA A 25 -15.24 -19.13 27.03
N LEU A 26 -14.17 -18.36 27.25
CA LEU A 26 -13.14 -18.11 26.22
C LEU A 26 -12.37 -19.38 25.86
N VAL A 27 -11.98 -20.20 26.85
CA VAL A 27 -11.32 -21.50 26.61
C VAL A 27 -12.22 -22.43 25.81
N TYR A 28 -13.51 -22.50 26.16
CA TYR A 28 -14.49 -23.27 25.41
C TYR A 28 -14.64 -22.76 23.97
N GLN A 29 -14.71 -21.45 23.78
CA GLN A 29 -14.81 -20.85 22.45
C GLN A 29 -13.57 -21.16 21.60
N VAL A 30 -12.37 -21.08 22.18
CA VAL A 30 -11.13 -21.47 21.50
C VAL A 30 -11.16 -22.94 21.13
N ALA A 31 -11.51 -23.84 22.06
CA ALA A 31 -11.59 -25.28 21.81
C ALA A 31 -12.62 -25.62 20.71
N LYS A 32 -13.78 -24.95 20.70
CA LYS A 32 -14.75 -25.08 19.62
C LYS A 32 -14.12 -24.68 18.28
N LEU A 33 -13.48 -23.51 18.22
CA LEU A 33 -12.88 -22.98 17.00
C LEU A 33 -11.69 -23.82 16.49
N THR A 34 -10.89 -24.41 17.39
CA THR A 34 -9.68 -25.15 17.03
C THR A 34 -9.91 -26.65 16.85
N VAL A 35 -10.80 -27.26 17.63
CA VAL A 35 -11.04 -28.71 17.57
C VAL A 35 -12.23 -29.04 16.67
N SER A 36 -13.36 -28.34 16.84
CA SER A 36 -14.57 -28.68 16.06
C SER A 36 -14.60 -28.02 14.68
N GLU A 37 -14.07 -26.80 14.56
CA GLU A 37 -14.01 -26.05 13.29
C GLU A 37 -12.60 -26.00 12.69
N GLY A 38 -11.61 -26.63 13.35
CA GLY A 38 -10.20 -26.59 12.97
C GLY A 38 -9.96 -27.11 11.56
N ASP A 39 -10.42 -28.34 11.27
CA ASP A 39 -10.21 -29.00 9.98
C ASP A 39 -10.83 -28.21 8.82
N ALA A 40 -12.06 -27.72 9.01
CA ALA A 40 -12.75 -26.90 8.00
C ALA A 40 -12.01 -25.59 7.72
N ARG A 41 -11.47 -24.93 8.75
CA ARG A 41 -10.68 -23.70 8.62
C ARG A 41 -9.29 -23.96 8.02
N PHE A 42 -8.68 -25.09 8.36
CA PHE A 42 -7.39 -25.51 7.84
C PHE A 42 -7.46 -25.79 6.33
N ILE A 43 -8.50 -26.49 5.88
CA ILE A 43 -8.76 -26.73 4.45
C ILE A 43 -8.96 -25.39 3.71
N LYS A 44 -9.74 -24.47 4.29
CA LYS A 44 -9.94 -23.13 3.71
C LYS A 44 -8.65 -22.31 3.65
N ALA A 45 -7.78 -22.45 4.64
CA ALA A 45 -6.47 -21.78 4.65
C ALA A 45 -5.52 -22.40 3.62
N GLN A 46 -5.48 -23.72 3.49
CA GLN A 46 -4.71 -24.41 2.45
C GLN A 46 -5.16 -24.01 1.04
N GLY A 47 -6.47 -23.87 0.81
CA GLY A 47 -7.00 -23.40 -0.46
C GLY A 47 -6.58 -21.98 -0.85
N ARG A 48 -6.19 -21.14 0.13
CA ARG A 48 -5.63 -19.79 -0.14
C ARG A 48 -4.13 -19.80 -0.37
N LEU A 49 -3.43 -20.86 0.02
CA LEU A 49 -1.98 -20.98 -0.14
C LEU A 49 -1.60 -21.31 -1.59
N HIS A 50 -2.47 -22.03 -2.31
CA HIS A 50 -2.27 -22.36 -3.71
C HIS A 50 -3.09 -21.44 -4.61
N SER A 51 -2.41 -20.50 -5.27
CA SER A 51 -2.97 -19.80 -6.41
C SER A 51 -2.62 -20.57 -7.68
N THR A 52 -3.63 -21.10 -8.36
CA THR A 52 -3.44 -21.64 -9.72
C THR A 52 -3.67 -20.49 -10.69
N THR A 53 -2.61 -20.09 -11.39
CA THR A 53 -2.69 -19.12 -12.48
C THR A 53 -2.40 -19.86 -13.78
N TYR A 54 -3.31 -19.77 -14.75
CA TYR A 54 -3.06 -20.32 -16.08
C TYR A 54 -2.03 -19.47 -16.79
N LEU A 55 -1.08 -20.14 -17.44
CA LEU A 55 -0.17 -19.45 -18.35
C LEU A 55 -0.94 -19.10 -19.63
N PRO A 56 -0.76 -17.89 -20.18
CA PRO A 56 -1.36 -17.55 -21.47
C PRO A 56 -0.84 -18.49 -22.55
N THR A 57 -1.70 -18.84 -23.50
CA THR A 57 -1.29 -19.60 -24.69
C THR A 57 -0.66 -18.66 -25.71
N TRP A 58 0.40 -19.11 -26.38
CA TRP A 58 1.05 -18.35 -27.45
C TRP A 58 0.39 -18.67 -28.79
N ARG A 59 -0.10 -17.67 -29.53
CA ARG A 59 -0.83 -17.90 -30.80
C ARG A 59 0.09 -18.35 -31.94
N GLY A 60 1.39 -18.07 -31.85
CA GLY A 60 2.37 -18.36 -32.90
C GLY A 60 2.46 -17.24 -33.93
N ARG A 61 3.20 -17.48 -35.02
CA ARG A 61 3.37 -16.52 -36.12
C ARG A 61 2.44 -16.89 -37.27
N ILE A 62 1.72 -15.92 -37.81
CA ILE A 62 0.97 -16.09 -39.06
C ILE A 62 1.91 -15.70 -40.19
N GLN A 63 2.14 -16.62 -41.14
CA GLN A 63 3.03 -16.42 -42.27
C GLN A 63 2.24 -16.52 -43.59
N ASP A 64 2.62 -15.70 -44.57
CA ASP A 64 2.18 -15.87 -45.96
C ASP A 64 2.83 -17.11 -46.60
N ARG A 65 2.35 -17.53 -47.79
CA ARG A 65 2.93 -18.63 -48.60
C ARG A 65 4.42 -18.48 -48.89
N ASN A 66 4.91 -17.23 -48.87
CA ASN A 66 6.30 -16.88 -49.13
C ASN A 66 7.17 -16.89 -47.84
N GLY A 67 6.59 -17.21 -46.68
CA GLY A 67 7.28 -17.23 -45.39
C GLY A 67 7.35 -15.87 -44.67
N ASN A 68 6.76 -14.81 -45.24
CA ASN A 68 6.72 -13.49 -44.63
C ASN A 68 5.77 -13.48 -43.42
N VAL A 69 6.22 -12.95 -42.28
CA VAL A 69 5.39 -12.82 -41.06
C VAL A 69 4.37 -11.70 -41.25
N LEU A 70 3.09 -12.03 -41.17
CA LEU A 70 1.96 -11.10 -41.23
C LEU A 70 1.51 -10.64 -39.84
N ALA A 71 1.64 -11.51 -38.84
CA ALA A 71 1.32 -11.20 -37.46
C ALA A 71 2.14 -12.08 -36.52
N GLU A 72 2.59 -11.48 -35.41
CA GLU A 72 3.27 -12.16 -34.32
C GLU A 72 2.88 -11.56 -32.98
N ASP A 73 2.86 -12.42 -31.96
CA ASP A 73 2.73 -11.97 -30.57
C ASP A 73 4.10 -11.48 -30.09
N VAL A 74 4.15 -10.29 -29.49
CA VAL A 74 5.37 -9.70 -28.92
C VAL A 74 5.11 -9.32 -27.48
N ALA A 75 6.11 -9.50 -26.62
CA ALA A 75 6.02 -9.05 -25.24
C ALA A 75 5.83 -7.52 -25.20
N SER A 76 4.74 -7.10 -24.56
CA SER A 76 4.46 -5.68 -24.28
C SER A 76 4.62 -5.45 -22.79
N TYR A 77 5.29 -4.36 -22.44
CA TYR A 77 5.53 -3.97 -21.06
C TYR A 77 4.81 -2.66 -20.79
N SER A 78 4.19 -2.55 -19.62
CA SER A 78 3.67 -1.30 -19.08
C SER A 78 4.51 -0.89 -17.87
N VAL A 79 4.73 0.41 -17.73
CA VAL A 79 5.34 0.99 -16.54
C VAL A 79 4.21 1.56 -15.70
N SER A 80 4.03 1.02 -14.51
CA SER A 80 3.06 1.51 -13.54
C SER A 80 3.78 2.27 -12.44
N VAL A 81 3.32 3.48 -12.15
CA VAL A 81 3.80 4.29 -11.03
C VAL A 81 2.62 4.69 -10.15
N ASP A 82 2.92 5.01 -8.90
CA ASP A 82 1.91 5.52 -7.99
C ASP A 82 1.41 6.90 -8.44
N TRP A 83 0.13 7.17 -8.18
CA TRP A 83 -0.55 8.41 -8.60
C TRP A 83 0.13 9.69 -8.08
N ASP A 84 0.68 9.66 -6.87
CA ASP A 84 1.38 10.79 -6.26
C ASP A 84 2.72 11.14 -6.96
N VAL A 85 3.29 10.20 -7.72
CA VAL A 85 4.42 10.46 -8.63
C VAL A 85 3.94 11.20 -9.87
N ILE A 86 2.73 10.88 -10.35
CA ILE A 86 2.12 11.51 -11.53
C ILE A 86 1.67 12.94 -11.20
N THR A 87 1.09 13.19 -10.03
CA THR A 87 0.69 14.55 -9.61
C THR A 87 1.86 15.41 -9.15
N GLY A 88 2.94 14.77 -8.71
CA GLY A 88 4.11 15.42 -8.13
C GLY A 88 4.04 15.64 -6.62
N ASP A 89 2.94 15.22 -5.98
CA ASP A 89 2.75 15.29 -4.53
C ASP A 89 3.84 14.53 -3.76
N ARG A 90 4.43 13.50 -4.38
CA ARG A 90 5.53 12.73 -3.79
C ARG A 90 6.76 13.60 -3.54
N ALA A 91 7.11 14.50 -4.45
CA ALA A 91 8.23 15.41 -4.25
C ALA A 91 8.00 16.36 -3.07
N LEU A 92 6.78 16.88 -2.93
CA LEU A 92 6.40 17.73 -1.79
C LEU A 92 6.43 16.96 -0.47
N ARG A 93 5.94 15.72 -0.44
CA ARG A 93 5.99 14.86 0.74
C ARG A 93 7.45 14.57 1.16
N PHE A 94 8.30 14.21 0.21
CA PHE A 94 9.72 13.95 0.49
C PHE A 94 10.46 15.22 0.92
N ALA A 95 10.22 16.36 0.29
CA ALA A 95 10.79 17.64 0.71
C ALA A 95 10.43 17.98 2.17
N ARG A 96 9.19 17.68 2.59
CA ARG A 96 8.75 17.84 3.98
C ARG A 96 9.44 16.87 4.94
N GLU A 97 9.65 15.62 4.53
CA GLU A 97 10.35 14.62 5.33
C GLU A 97 11.83 14.97 5.50
N ASP A 98 12.49 15.46 4.46
CA ASP A 98 13.87 15.94 4.52
C ASP A 98 14.01 17.17 5.40
N ALA A 99 13.10 18.15 5.22
CA ALA A 99 13.03 19.34 6.05
C ALA A 99 12.92 18.95 7.53
N LYS A 100 11.99 18.03 7.85
CA LYS A 100 11.82 17.49 9.21
C LYS A 100 13.05 16.77 9.73
N THR A 101 13.71 15.98 8.88
CA THR A 101 14.91 15.21 9.25
C THR A 101 16.10 16.14 9.50
N SER A 102 16.23 17.23 8.74
CA SER A 102 17.34 18.17 8.87
C SER A 102 17.36 18.96 10.18
N ILE A 103 16.19 19.37 10.69
CA ILE A 103 16.10 20.14 11.94
C ILE A 103 15.73 19.28 13.16
N GLY A 104 15.28 18.05 12.94
CA GLY A 104 14.86 17.11 13.97
C GLY A 104 13.43 17.31 14.49
N ASN A 105 12.82 16.22 14.98
CA ASN A 105 11.38 16.18 15.31
C ASN A 105 10.95 17.17 16.41
N LYS A 106 11.78 17.40 17.44
CA LYS A 106 11.45 18.34 18.53
C LYS A 106 11.39 19.79 18.03
N GLN A 107 12.39 20.20 17.26
CA GLN A 107 12.46 21.54 16.67
C GLN A 107 11.34 21.73 15.64
N TRP A 108 11.06 20.71 14.83
CA TRP A 108 9.95 20.73 13.87
C TRP A 108 8.60 21.02 14.52
N GLN A 109 8.35 20.47 15.71
CA GLN A 109 7.11 20.72 16.45
C GLN A 109 7.03 22.12 17.06
N SER A 110 8.16 22.73 17.41
CA SER A 110 8.20 24.05 18.06
C SER A 110 8.14 25.24 17.11
N ILE A 111 8.49 25.05 15.82
CA ILE A 111 8.48 26.14 14.83
C ILE A 111 7.09 26.44 14.26
N SER A 112 6.90 27.67 13.78
CA SER A 112 5.63 28.12 13.21
C SER A 112 5.32 27.42 11.87
N PRO A 113 4.05 27.38 11.42
CA PRO A 113 3.70 26.84 10.11
C PRO A 113 4.43 27.52 8.94
N GLU A 114 4.69 28.82 9.03
CA GLU A 114 5.39 29.62 8.01
C GLU A 114 6.87 29.26 7.94
N GLU A 115 7.51 29.08 9.11
CA GLU A 115 8.89 28.63 9.19
C GLU A 115 9.02 27.21 8.64
N ARG A 116 8.07 26.31 8.95
CA ARG A 116 8.03 24.95 8.37
C ARG A 116 7.98 25.02 6.85
N GLN A 117 7.11 25.86 6.29
CA GLN A 117 6.99 26.00 4.84
C GLN A 117 8.30 26.48 4.22
N SER A 118 8.97 27.44 4.85
CA SER A 118 10.28 27.94 4.40
C SER A 118 11.35 26.83 4.32
N TYR A 119 11.35 25.90 5.29
CA TYR A 119 12.23 24.73 5.22
C TYR A 119 11.82 23.78 4.09
N VAL A 120 10.52 23.51 3.89
CA VAL A 120 10.06 22.65 2.79
C VAL A 120 10.43 23.24 1.44
N ASP A 121 10.23 24.54 1.25
CA ASP A 121 10.52 25.27 0.02
C ASP A 121 12.02 25.22 -0.33
N ALA A 122 12.90 25.12 0.66
CA ALA A 122 14.34 24.95 0.43
C ALA A 122 14.70 23.57 -0.16
N TYR A 123 13.97 22.51 0.18
CA TYR A 123 14.23 21.14 -0.32
C TYR A 123 13.41 20.78 -1.56
N LEU A 124 12.29 21.47 -1.80
CA LEU A 124 11.36 21.17 -2.88
C LEU A 124 12.01 21.17 -4.28
N PRO A 125 12.84 22.16 -4.68
CA PRO A 125 13.45 22.18 -6.01
C PRO A 125 14.34 20.96 -6.28
N GLY A 126 15.08 20.50 -5.26
CA GLY A 126 15.92 19.31 -5.38
C GLY A 126 15.10 18.05 -5.65
N ARG A 127 13.99 17.88 -4.91
CA ARG A 127 13.09 16.73 -5.09
C ARG A 127 12.32 16.77 -6.41
N LEU A 128 11.97 17.95 -6.90
CA LEU A 128 11.38 18.10 -8.24
C LEU A 128 12.39 17.69 -9.32
N SER A 129 13.64 18.13 -9.22
CA SER A 129 14.70 17.75 -10.18
C SER A 129 14.99 16.25 -10.17
N GLU A 130 14.96 15.60 -9.01
CA GLU A 130 15.10 14.13 -8.91
C GLU A 130 13.94 13.42 -9.62
N MET A 131 12.71 13.93 -9.45
CA MET A 131 11.53 13.36 -10.09
C MET A 131 11.54 13.57 -11.61
N ASP A 132 12.03 14.71 -12.09
CA ASP A 132 12.25 14.91 -13.52
C ASP A 132 13.31 13.94 -14.06
N GLY A 133 14.41 13.73 -13.34
CA GLY A 133 15.44 12.74 -13.72
C GLY A 133 14.91 11.30 -13.72
N PHE A 134 13.97 10.96 -12.83
CA PHE A 134 13.26 9.69 -12.87
C PHE A 134 12.50 9.52 -14.19
N TRP A 135 11.76 10.54 -14.62
CA TRP A 135 11.02 10.48 -15.88
C TRP A 135 11.91 10.44 -17.12
N ASP A 136 13.06 11.11 -17.09
CA ASP A 136 14.07 11.00 -18.15
C ASP A 136 14.63 9.58 -18.24
N THR A 137 14.83 8.92 -17.09
CA THR A 137 15.25 7.52 -17.02
C THR A 137 14.20 6.58 -17.60
N VAL A 138 12.91 6.83 -17.30
CA VAL A 138 11.79 6.07 -17.89
C VAL A 138 11.74 6.25 -19.41
N ALA A 139 11.89 7.47 -19.91
CA ALA A 139 11.91 7.75 -21.34
C ALA A 139 13.08 7.03 -22.04
N THR A 140 14.28 7.14 -21.47
CA THR A 140 15.49 6.51 -21.99
C THR A 140 15.39 4.98 -22.01
N THR A 141 14.93 4.38 -20.91
CA THR A 141 14.79 2.92 -20.78
C THR A 141 13.70 2.38 -21.69
N GLY A 142 12.60 3.12 -21.84
CA GLY A 142 11.51 2.77 -22.75
C GLY A 142 11.81 3.03 -24.23
N GLY A 143 12.95 3.66 -24.56
CA GLY A 143 13.29 4.03 -25.93
C GLY A 143 12.32 5.05 -26.54
N VAL A 144 11.64 5.85 -25.71
CA VAL A 144 10.65 6.85 -26.11
C VAL A 144 11.16 8.27 -25.84
N LYS A 145 10.62 9.26 -26.55
CA LYS A 145 10.93 10.67 -26.27
C LYS A 145 10.25 11.14 -24.99
N ARG A 146 10.88 12.09 -24.29
CA ARG A 146 10.32 12.71 -23.07
C ARG A 146 8.93 13.31 -23.30
N GLU A 147 8.73 13.97 -24.44
CA GLU A 147 7.45 14.54 -24.87
C GLU A 147 6.32 13.49 -24.92
N TYR A 148 6.65 12.25 -25.30
CA TYR A 148 5.66 11.17 -25.32
C TYR A 148 5.22 10.82 -23.91
N VAL A 149 6.16 10.72 -22.96
CA VAL A 149 5.86 10.44 -21.55
C VAL A 149 4.99 11.54 -20.96
N GLU A 150 5.31 12.81 -21.20
CA GLU A 150 4.51 13.94 -20.72
C GLU A 150 3.09 13.94 -21.29
N LYS A 151 2.95 13.63 -22.58
CA LYS A 151 1.64 13.46 -23.21
C LYS A 151 0.83 12.35 -22.54
N GLN A 152 1.46 11.20 -22.24
CA GLN A 152 0.78 10.11 -21.53
C GLN A 152 0.36 10.54 -20.12
N LEU A 153 1.24 11.20 -19.36
CA LEU A 153 0.90 11.71 -18.02
C LEU A 153 -0.28 12.67 -18.06
N LYS A 154 -0.34 13.55 -19.07
CA LYS A 154 -1.46 14.47 -19.24
C LYS A 154 -2.78 13.74 -19.50
N LEU A 155 -2.78 12.76 -20.41
CA LEU A 155 -3.97 11.96 -20.72
C LEU A 155 -4.48 11.21 -19.48
N ILE A 156 -3.57 10.60 -18.72
CA ILE A 156 -3.91 9.89 -17.49
C ILE A 156 -4.51 10.86 -16.45
N ARG A 157 -3.99 12.10 -16.34
CA ARG A 157 -4.58 13.12 -15.45
C ARG A 157 -5.99 13.51 -15.89
N GLU A 158 -6.19 13.77 -17.18
CA GLU A 158 -7.49 14.12 -17.75
C GLU A 158 -8.52 12.99 -17.53
N GLU A 159 -8.13 11.72 -17.68
CA GLU A 159 -8.99 10.55 -17.46
C GLU A 159 -9.44 10.41 -15.99
N VAL A 160 -8.50 10.59 -15.06
CA VAL A 160 -8.80 10.51 -13.61
C VAL A 160 -9.70 11.66 -13.17
N GLU A 161 -9.47 12.88 -13.67
CA GLU A 161 -10.34 14.03 -13.39
C GLU A 161 -11.77 13.83 -13.89
N GLN A 162 -11.93 13.27 -15.09
CA GLN A 162 -13.25 12.93 -15.64
C GLN A 162 -13.96 11.86 -14.80
N THR A 163 -13.23 10.85 -14.35
CA THR A 163 -13.79 9.76 -13.53
C THR A 163 -14.20 10.25 -12.14
N ALA A 164 -13.44 11.19 -11.56
CA ALA A 164 -13.73 11.76 -10.24
C ALA A 164 -14.94 12.73 -10.23
N ALA A 165 -15.34 13.24 -11.39
CA ALA A 165 -16.47 14.15 -11.54
C ALA A 165 -17.84 13.44 -11.63
N VAL A 166 -17.84 12.11 -11.77
CA VAL A 166 -19.04 11.24 -11.86
C VAL A 166 -19.39 10.67 -10.50
#